data_AF-A0AA42Y409-F1
#
_entry.id   AF-A0AA42Y409-F1
#
_cell.length_a   1.000
_cell.length_b   1.000
_cell.length_c   1.000
_cell.angle_alpha   90.00
_cell.angle_beta   90.00
_cell.angle_gamma   90.00
#
_symmetry.space_group_name_H-M   'P 1'
#
loop_
_entity.id
_entity.type
_entity.pdbx_description
1 polymer ?
#
loop_
_entity_poly.entity_id
_entity_poly.type
_entity_poly.pdbx_seq_one_letter_code
_entity_poly.pdbx_strand_id
1 'polypeptide(L)'
;MMHADLLYHTGKQMNPEPINIELRELVRVLARGEPAVVKLEPGDASHYAFLIVPASANHVRHHLGRYGIESSRAVDYWFVARLDDHGGAWTWLPIDWPARPELMILANDNEWTVTLLVWWFEIVAVELEAERGGARAQSER
;
A
#
# COMPACT_ATOMS: atom_id res chain seq x y z
N MET A 1 -16.99 -10.60 -0.88
CA MET A 1 -15.56 -10.93 -1.08
C MET A 1 -15.25 -10.50 -2.50
N MET A 2 -14.79 -9.27 -2.70
CA MET A 2 -14.30 -8.86 -4.02
C MET A 2 -12.90 -9.47 -4.12
N HIS A 3 -12.78 -10.55 -4.90
CA HIS A 3 -11.47 -11.02 -5.30
C HIS A 3 -10.83 -9.86 -6.06
N ALA A 4 -9.69 -9.36 -5.58
CA ALA A 4 -8.88 -8.49 -6.43
C ALA A 4 -8.64 -9.24 -7.74
N ASP A 5 -8.97 -8.61 -8.87
CA ASP A 5 -8.89 -9.26 -10.17
C ASP A 5 -7.46 -9.75 -10.41
N LEU A 6 -7.34 -10.91 -11.06
CA LEU A 6 -6.04 -11.44 -11.44
C LEU A 6 -5.38 -10.51 -12.47
N LEU A 7 -4.16 -10.05 -12.19
CA LEU A 7 -3.38 -9.28 -13.14
C LEU A 7 -2.48 -10.19 -13.98
N TYR A 8 -2.45 -9.97 -15.29
CA TYR A 8 -1.61 -10.71 -16.23
C TYR A 8 -0.68 -9.76 -17.01
N HIS A 9 0.55 -10.20 -17.24
CA HIS A 9 1.51 -9.51 -18.10
C HIS A 9 2.30 -10.53 -18.91
N THR A 10 2.41 -10.32 -20.23
CA THR A 10 3.11 -11.25 -21.15
C THR A 10 2.63 -12.72 -21.04
N GLY A 11 1.35 -12.92 -20.71
CA GLY A 11 0.75 -14.25 -20.53
C GLY A 11 1.06 -14.93 -19.19
N LYS A 12 1.80 -14.27 -18.28
CA LYS A 12 2.04 -14.76 -16.92
C LYS A 12 1.11 -14.05 -15.94
N GLN A 13 0.56 -14.81 -15.00
CA GLN A 13 -0.16 -14.24 -13.86
C GLN A 13 0.84 -13.60 -12.89
N MET A 14 0.53 -12.41 -12.41
CA MET A 14 1.37 -11.70 -11.45
C MET A 14 1.19 -12.24 -10.03
N ASN A 15 2.27 -12.25 -9.25
CA ASN A 15 2.25 -12.65 -7.85
C ASN A 15 2.14 -11.41 -6.95
N PRO A 16 1.09 -11.29 -6.10
CA PRO A 16 0.98 -10.18 -5.18
C PRO A 16 1.85 -10.34 -3.93
N GLU A 17 2.41 -11.53 -3.70
CA GLU A 17 3.18 -11.86 -2.52
C GLU A 17 4.54 -11.14 -2.51
N PRO A 18 4.85 -10.34 -1.47
CA PRO A 18 6.19 -9.80 -1.33
C PRO A 18 7.23 -10.88 -1.07
N ILE A 19 8.45 -10.66 -1.54
CA ILE A 19 9.53 -11.65 -1.41
C ILE A 19 10.16 -11.70 -0.01
N ASN A 20 9.93 -10.68 0.81
CA ASN A 20 10.60 -10.49 2.10
C ASN A 20 9.66 -10.52 3.32
N ILE A 21 8.34 -10.59 3.11
CA ILE A 21 7.33 -10.65 4.17
C ILE A 21 6.06 -11.27 3.58
N GLU A 22 5.40 -12.12 4.35
CA GLU A 22 4.10 -12.63 3.94
C GLU A 22 3.08 -11.47 3.86
N LEU A 23 2.25 -11.41 2.82
CA LEU A 23 1.24 -10.37 2.61
C LEU A 23 0.32 -10.24 3.83
N ARG A 24 -0.07 -11.39 4.41
CA ARG A 24 -0.88 -11.42 5.62
C ARG A 24 -0.17 -10.79 6.82
N GLU A 25 1.13 -11.02 6.96
CA GLU A 25 1.91 -10.43 8.05
C GLU A 25 2.12 -8.93 7.81
N LEU A 26 2.37 -8.51 6.56
CA LEU A 26 2.41 -7.10 6.17
C LEU A 26 1.12 -6.39 6.58
N VAL A 27 -0.03 -6.96 6.24
CA VAL A 27 -1.35 -6.41 6.60
C VAL A 27 -1.49 -6.24 8.12
N ARG A 28 -1.06 -7.23 8.91
CA ARG A 28 -1.10 -7.14 10.39
C ARG A 28 -0.18 -6.04 10.93
N VAL A 29 1.04 -5.93 10.41
CA VAL A 29 2.00 -4.87 10.77
C VAL A 29 1.36 -3.51 10.52
N LEU A 30 0.81 -3.29 9.32
CA LEU A 30 0.15 -2.04 8.95
C LEU A 30 -1.12 -1.78 9.79
N ALA A 31 -1.89 -2.81 10.13
CA ALA A 31 -3.07 -2.71 10.98
C ALA A 31 -2.74 -2.23 12.41
N ARG A 32 -1.56 -2.60 12.93
CA ARG A 32 -1.03 -2.12 14.22
C ARG A 32 -0.48 -0.70 14.15
N GLY A 33 -0.44 -0.08 12.98
CA GLY A 33 0.14 1.25 12.78
C GLY A 33 1.67 1.23 12.72
N GLU A 34 2.27 0.07 12.44
CA GLU A 34 3.72 -0.09 12.36
C GLU A 34 4.21 0.16 10.92
N PRO A 35 5.33 0.88 10.71
CA PRO A 35 5.98 0.99 9.41
C PRO A 35 6.50 -0.36 8.91
N ALA A 36 6.49 -0.56 7.59
CA ALA A 36 7.01 -1.76 6.95
C ALA A 36 7.86 -1.45 5.71
N VAL A 37 8.93 -2.22 5.51
CA VAL A 37 9.67 -2.24 4.25
C VAL A 37 9.33 -3.51 3.48
N VAL A 38 8.88 -3.35 2.25
CA VAL A 38 8.40 -4.44 1.39
C VAL A 38 9.17 -4.47 0.09
N LYS A 39 9.43 -5.67 -0.42
CA LYS A 39 10.06 -5.92 -1.72
C LYS A 39 9.12 -6.76 -2.59
N LEU A 40 8.84 -6.28 -3.79
CA LEU A 40 7.97 -6.94 -4.76
C LEU A 40 8.77 -7.41 -5.96
N GLU A 41 8.51 -8.67 -6.34
CA GLU A 41 8.96 -9.29 -7.58
C GLU A 41 7.76 -10.03 -8.19
N PRO A 42 6.93 -9.34 -9.00
CA PRO A 42 5.63 -9.88 -9.43
C PRO A 42 5.74 -10.95 -10.53
N GLY A 43 6.94 -11.25 -11.02
CA GLY A 43 7.20 -12.29 -12.02
C GLY A 43 7.42 -11.78 -13.45
N ASP A 44 7.52 -10.46 -13.63
CA ASP A 44 7.84 -9.75 -14.88
C ASP A 44 9.31 -9.26 -14.94
N ALA A 45 10.15 -9.75 -14.03
CA ALA A 45 11.54 -9.31 -13.77
C ALA A 45 11.69 -7.88 -13.20
N SER A 46 10.59 -7.18 -12.92
CA SER A 46 10.62 -5.90 -12.21
C SER A 46 10.84 -6.11 -10.71
N HIS A 47 11.59 -5.22 -10.08
CA HIS A 47 11.83 -5.23 -8.63
C HIS A 47 11.48 -3.87 -8.05
N TYR A 48 10.64 -3.88 -7.01
CA TYR A 48 10.23 -2.67 -6.32
C TYR A 48 10.47 -2.82 -4.83
N ALA A 49 11.02 -1.78 -4.20
CA ALA A 49 11.15 -1.70 -2.75
C ALA A 49 10.36 -0.49 -2.26
N PHE A 50 9.53 -0.67 -1.23
CA PHE A 50 8.74 0.41 -0.64
C PHE A 50 8.91 0.48 0.86
N LEU A 51 8.92 1.70 1.39
CA LEU A 51 8.59 1.99 2.79
C LEU A 51 7.12 2.40 2.85
N ILE A 52 6.33 1.69 3.65
CA ILE A 52 4.92 1.99 3.90
C ILE A 52 4.80 2.39 5.38
N VAL A 53 4.25 3.57 5.63
CA VAL A 53 4.05 4.11 6.98
C VAL A 53 2.57 4.45 7.15
N PRO A 54 1.83 3.76 8.03
CA PRO A 54 0.48 4.17 8.38
C PRO A 54 0.50 5.61 8.92
N ALA A 55 -0.35 6.49 8.39
CA ALA A 55 -0.35 7.88 8.83
C ALA A 55 -0.90 8.04 10.27
N SER A 56 -1.54 7.00 10.80
CA SER A 56 -1.88 6.83 12.21
C SER A 56 -0.69 6.51 13.12
N ALA A 57 0.48 6.17 12.57
CA ALA A 57 1.68 5.91 13.35
C ALA A 57 2.05 7.14 14.19
N ASN A 58 2.58 6.89 15.40
CA ASN A 58 2.90 7.92 16.37
C ASN A 58 3.73 9.06 15.74
N HIS A 59 3.35 10.30 16.05
CA HIS A 59 3.93 11.56 15.57
C HIS A 59 3.61 12.00 14.13
N VAL A 60 3.19 11.10 13.22
CA VAL A 60 2.90 11.49 11.82
C VAL A 60 1.63 12.35 11.72
N ARG A 61 0.58 11.95 12.44
CA ARG A 61 -0.75 12.58 12.46
C ARG A 61 -0.75 14.10 12.66
N HIS A 62 0.20 14.64 13.43
CA HIS A 62 0.29 16.08 13.74
C HIS A 62 0.89 16.90 12.59
N HIS A 63 1.55 16.26 11.64
CA HIS A 63 2.21 16.93 10.52
C HIS A 63 1.38 16.88 9.22
N LEU A 64 0.34 16.05 9.18
CA LEU A 64 -0.51 15.83 8.00
C LEU A 64 -1.21 17.09 7.48
N GLY A 65 -1.55 18.03 8.37
CA GLY A 65 -2.23 19.27 7.98
C GLY A 65 -1.45 20.11 6.96
N ARG A 66 -0.10 20.01 6.94
CA ARG A 66 0.75 20.69 5.95
C ARG A 66 0.56 20.15 4.52
N TYR A 67 -0.02 18.96 4.40
CA TYR A 67 -0.30 18.26 3.14
C TYR A 67 -1.80 18.26 2.81
N GLY A 68 -2.61 19.04 3.53
CA GLY A 68 -4.06 19.12 3.31
C GLY A 68 -4.85 17.92 3.88
N ILE A 69 -4.20 17.03 4.63
CA ILE A 69 -4.86 15.87 5.26
C ILE A 69 -5.22 16.23 6.70
N GLU A 70 -6.51 16.19 7.03
CA GLU A 70 -6.98 16.41 8.40
C GLU A 70 -6.48 15.30 9.33
N SER A 71 -6.03 15.67 10.53
CA SER A 71 -5.55 14.68 11.51
C SER A 71 -6.62 13.66 11.89
N SER A 72 -7.92 13.99 11.84
CA SER A 72 -9.04 13.05 12.01
C SER A 72 -9.00 11.88 11.03
N ARG A 73 -8.49 12.12 9.81
CA ARG A 73 -8.44 11.15 8.70
C ARG A 73 -7.15 10.36 8.63
N ALA A 74 -6.22 10.54 9.57
CA ALA A 74 -4.91 9.88 9.53
C ALA A 74 -4.96 8.34 9.44
N VAL A 75 -6.03 7.71 9.94
CA VAL A 75 -6.24 6.25 9.87
C VAL A 75 -6.57 5.74 8.47
N ASP A 76 -6.92 6.66 7.57
CA ASP A 76 -7.36 6.42 6.20
C ASP A 76 -6.23 6.65 5.18
N TYR A 77 -5.01 6.94 5.64
CA TYR A 77 -3.88 7.23 4.76
C TYR A 77 -2.64 6.42 5.13
N TRP A 78 -1.85 6.12 4.11
CA TRP A 78 -0.46 5.69 4.22
C TRP A 78 0.45 6.73 3.61
N PHE A 79 1.62 6.94 4.21
CA PHE A 79 2.77 7.45 3.47
C PHE A 79 3.46 6.28 2.80
N VAL A 80 3.74 6.42 1.50
CA VAL A 80 4.45 5.41 0.72
C VAL A 80 5.64 6.07 0.05
N ALA A 81 6.82 5.50 0.22
CA ALA A 81 8.03 5.91 -0.49
C ALA A 81 8.64 4.72 -1.24
N ARG A 82 8.99 4.92 -2.51
CA ARG A 82 9.83 4.01 -3.27
C ARG A 82 11.26 4.14 -2.78
N LEU A 83 11.87 3.02 -2.43
CA LEU A 83 13.26 2.92 -2.01
C LEU A 83 14.08 2.58 -3.25
N ASP A 84 14.51 3.60 -3.97
CA ASP A 84 15.42 3.48 -5.11
C ASP A 84 16.60 4.45 -4.98
N ASP A 85 17.61 4.23 -5.81
CA ASP A 85 18.83 5.04 -5.83
C ASP A 85 18.63 6.42 -6.49
N HIS A 86 17.40 6.73 -6.95
CA HIS A 86 17.10 7.85 -7.84
C HIS A 86 16.36 9.03 -7.18
N GLY A 87 16.29 9.06 -5.85
CA GLY A 87 15.81 10.25 -5.12
C GLY A 87 14.47 10.08 -4.42
N GLY A 88 14.00 8.84 -4.24
CA GLY A 88 12.99 8.51 -3.23
C GLY A 88 11.63 9.14 -3.50
N ALA A 89 11.02 8.77 -4.63
CA ALA A 89 9.64 9.16 -4.93
C ALA A 89 8.70 8.74 -3.79
N TRP A 90 7.84 9.66 -3.35
CA TRP A 90 6.91 9.39 -2.25
C TRP A 90 5.54 10.00 -2.52
N THR A 91 4.52 9.47 -1.84
CA THR A 91 3.14 9.96 -1.93
C THR A 91 2.36 9.66 -0.65
N TRP A 92 1.24 10.37 -0.46
CA TRP A 92 0.23 10.02 0.53
C TRP A 92 -0.88 9.26 -0.18
N LEU A 93 -1.05 7.98 0.15
CA LEU A 93 -2.04 7.10 -0.47
C LEU A 93 -3.25 6.93 0.46
N PRO A 94 -4.46 7.35 0.07
CA PRO A 94 -5.66 7.02 0.82
C PRO A 94 -5.99 5.53 0.67
N ILE A 95 -6.45 4.90 1.74
CA ILE A 95 -6.77 3.47 1.80
C ILE A 95 -8.07 3.14 1.03
N ASP A 96 -9.01 4.10 0.99
CA ASP A 96 -10.36 3.95 0.45
C ASP A 96 -10.54 4.53 -0.96
N TRP A 97 -9.45 4.96 -1.61
CA TRP A 97 -9.56 5.79 -2.82
C TRP A 97 -9.62 4.98 -4.13
N PRO A 98 -10.63 5.23 -5.00
CA PRO A 98 -10.63 4.71 -6.35
C PRO A 98 -9.82 5.63 -7.28
N ALA A 99 -8.79 5.06 -7.90
CA ALA A 99 -7.98 5.59 -9.01
C ALA A 99 -7.16 6.88 -8.77
N ARG A 100 -5.83 6.80 -8.67
CA ARG A 100 -4.71 6.66 -9.65
C ARG A 100 -3.85 7.91 -9.96
N PRO A 101 -4.15 9.17 -9.57
CA PRO A 101 -3.20 10.26 -9.84
C PRO A 101 -2.02 10.26 -8.86
N GLU A 102 -2.20 9.93 -7.57
CA GLU A 102 -1.10 10.01 -6.59
C GLU A 102 -0.04 8.92 -6.76
N LEU A 103 -0.39 7.78 -7.35
CA LEU A 103 0.54 6.68 -7.62
C LEU A 103 1.45 6.94 -8.82
N MET A 104 1.06 7.82 -9.74
CA MET A 104 1.93 8.21 -10.87
C MET A 104 3.27 8.79 -10.38
N ILE A 105 3.27 9.47 -9.23
CA ILE A 105 4.50 10.02 -8.63
C ILE A 105 5.46 8.91 -8.22
N LEU A 106 4.95 7.79 -7.66
CA LEU A 106 5.76 6.62 -7.30
C LEU A 106 6.22 5.82 -8.52
N ALA A 107 5.40 5.84 -9.57
CA ALA A 107 5.48 5.01 -10.76
C ALA A 107 5.84 5.84 -12.01
N ASN A 108 6.74 6.83 -11.88
CA ASN A 108 7.24 7.67 -12.99
C ASN A 108 7.84 6.90 -14.20
N ASP A 109 7.80 5.57 -14.15
CA ASP A 109 8.06 4.62 -15.21
C ASP A 109 6.87 4.52 -16.19
N ASN A 110 6.85 3.45 -16.98
CA ASN A 110 5.84 3.21 -18.01
C ASN A 110 4.43 2.89 -17.43
N GLU A 111 3.44 2.89 -18.31
CA GLU A 111 2.03 2.58 -18.00
C GLU A 111 1.83 1.22 -17.30
N TRP A 112 2.70 0.24 -17.60
CA TRP A 112 2.65 -1.07 -16.97
C TRP A 112 3.02 -0.99 -15.48
N THR A 113 4.08 -0.28 -15.12
CA THR A 113 4.46 -0.07 -13.72
C THR A 113 3.35 0.61 -12.94
N VAL A 114 2.72 1.65 -13.49
CA VAL A 114 1.55 2.30 -12.86
C VAL A 114 0.43 1.29 -12.62
N THR A 115 0.12 0.47 -13.63
CA THR A 115 -0.95 -0.55 -13.55
C THR A 115 -0.67 -1.58 -12.47
N LEU A 116 0.55 -2.10 -12.44
CA LEU A 116 1.01 -3.08 -11.46
C LEU A 116 0.94 -2.54 -10.03
N LEU A 117 1.46 -1.33 -9.79
CA LEU A 117 1.47 -0.77 -8.44
C LEU A 117 0.07 -0.47 -7.92
N VAL A 118 -0.83 0.00 -8.78
CA VAL A 118 -2.21 0.23 -8.33
C VAL A 118 -2.89 -1.08 -7.97
N TRP A 119 -2.79 -2.09 -8.83
CA TRP A 119 -3.33 -3.42 -8.54
C TRP A 119 -2.81 -3.98 -7.20
N TRP A 120 -1.53 -3.83 -6.93
CA TRP A 120 -0.93 -4.33 -5.70
C TRP A 120 -1.42 -3.56 -4.46
N PHE A 121 -1.49 -2.23 -4.51
CA PHE A 121 -2.02 -1.45 -3.38
C PHE A 121 -3.51 -1.69 -3.13
N GLU A 122 -4.31 -1.94 -4.17
CA GLU A 122 -5.72 -2.34 -4.04
C GLU A 122 -5.86 -3.66 -3.26
N ILE A 123 -4.99 -4.65 -3.52
CA ILE A 123 -4.95 -5.91 -2.76
C ILE A 123 -4.66 -5.63 -1.28
N VAL A 124 -3.61 -4.85 -0.99
CA VAL A 124 -3.22 -4.55 0.40
C VAL A 124 -4.35 -3.82 1.14
N ALA A 125 -5.04 -2.88 0.47
CA ALA A 125 -6.15 -2.14 1.06
C ALA A 125 -7.33 -3.05 1.43
N VAL A 126 -7.75 -3.92 0.50
CA VAL A 126 -8.84 -4.88 0.74
C VAL A 126 -8.54 -5.82 1.91
N GLU A 127 -7.32 -6.36 1.97
CA GLU A 127 -6.91 -7.24 3.08
C GLU A 127 -6.86 -6.48 4.42
N LEU A 128 -6.41 -5.22 4.40
CA LEU A 128 -6.38 -4.40 5.61
C LEU A 128 -7.79 -4.08 6.13
N GLU A 129 -8.74 -3.78 5.25
CA GLU A 129 -10.13 -3.59 5.63
C GLU A 129 -10.73 -4.85 6.26
N ALA A 130 -10.42 -6.02 5.70
CA ALA A 130 -10.87 -7.30 6.23
C ALA A 130 -10.31 -7.55 7.65
N GLU A 131 -9.02 -7.31 7.88
CA GLU A 131 -8.38 -7.45 9.19
C GLU A 131 -9.00 -6.49 10.23
N ARG A 132 -9.24 -5.23 9.84
CA ARG A 132 -9.88 -4.23 10.72
C ARG A 132 -11.33 -4.57 11.05
N GLY A 133 -12.09 -5.08 10.07
CA GLY A 133 -13.48 -5.53 10.26
C GLY A 133 -13.57 -6.72 11.23
N GLY A 134 -12.65 -7.68 11.11
CA GLY A 134 -12.56 -8.83 12.01
C GLY A 134 -12.26 -8.45 13.46
N ALA A 135 -11.34 -7.50 13.66
CA ALA A 135 -10.97 -7.02 15.00
C ALA A 135 -12.15 -6.34 15.74
N ARG A 136 -12.94 -5.51 15.04
CA ARG A 136 -14.12 -4.84 15.63
C ARG A 136 -15.17 -5.83 16.10
N ALA A 137 -15.49 -6.84 15.29
CA ALA A 137 -16.48 -7.87 15.64
C ALA A 137 -16.09 -8.73 16.85
N GLN A 138 -14.79 -8.85 17.15
CA GLN A 138 -14.30 -9.56 18.34
C GLN A 138 -14.34 -8.70 19.61
N SER A 139 -14.20 -7.38 19.49
CA SER A 139 -14.26 -6.47 20.65
C SER A 139 -15.67 -6.23 21.21
N GLU A 140 -16.71 -6.62 20.46
CA GLU A 140 -18.12 -6.47 20.83
C GLU A 140 -18.72 -7.74 21.47
N ARG A 141 -17.91 -8.78 21.70
CA ARG A 141 -18.30 -10.04 22.35
C ARG A 141 -17.65 -10.18 23.72
#